data_AF-A0A8H2ZYG9-F1
#
_entry.id   AF-A0A8H2ZYG9-F1
#
_cell.length_a   1.000
_cell.length_b   1.000
_cell.length_c   1.000
_cell.angle_alpha   90.00
_cell.angle_beta   90.00
_cell.angle_gamma   90.00
#
_symmetry.space_group_name_H-M   'P 1'
#
loop_
_entity.id
_entity.type
_entity.pdbx_description
1 polymer ?
#
loop_
_entity_poly.entity_id
_entity_poly.type
_entity_poly.pdbx_seq_one_letter_code
_entity_poly.pdbx_strand_id
1 'polypeptide(L)'
;MSDMNHRASSHRDSGGYNWNNFRQQALAAADSMDKQYGIPTRNKIISVGSVYPFTTTLAVTFGALAFFPVLTFLIFSFFTLFIFLLSGLTTALILAGIVILGACVILLSVLSFALGFSLFFSISGFMVYLAYRFAFHVQANEGGGMGAWVEETLLRFKLVDINEVRETLASNGKAKYPDGKVE
;
A
#
# COMPACT_ATOMS: atom_id res chain seq x y z
N MET A 1 -27.32 61.33 12.82
CA MET A 1 -27.80 59.94 12.94
C MET A 1 -27.36 59.22 11.69
N SER A 2 -26.34 58.39 11.84
CA SER A 2 -25.54 57.85 10.74
C SER A 2 -25.84 56.37 10.60
N ASP A 3 -26.57 55.99 9.54
CA ASP A 3 -26.81 54.58 9.22
C ASP A 3 -25.64 54.04 8.39
N MET A 4 -24.72 53.35 9.06
CA MET A 4 -23.67 52.56 8.46
C MET A 4 -24.26 51.26 7.91
N ASN A 5 -24.45 51.23 6.60
CA ASN A 5 -24.95 50.07 5.87
C ASN A 5 -23.78 49.10 5.59
N HIS A 6 -23.55 48.15 6.51
CA HIS A 6 -22.58 47.07 6.34
C HIS A 6 -23.06 46.07 5.28
N ARG A 7 -22.68 46.30 4.02
CA ARG A 7 -22.75 45.27 2.97
C ARG A 7 -21.62 44.28 3.15
N ALA A 8 -21.90 43.19 3.86
CA ALA A 8 -21.07 42.00 3.89
C ALA A 8 -21.13 41.31 2.52
N SER A 9 -20.09 41.49 1.72
CA SER A 9 -19.85 40.74 0.48
C SER A 9 -19.30 39.36 0.83
N SER A 10 -20.19 38.39 1.05
CA SER A 10 -19.85 36.97 1.15
C SER A 10 -19.53 36.41 -0.24
N HIS A 11 -18.30 36.60 -0.69
CA HIS A 11 -17.75 35.93 -1.87
C HIS A 11 -17.46 34.46 -1.51
N ARG A 12 -18.51 33.63 -1.52
CA ARG A 12 -18.38 32.18 -1.59
C ARG A 12 -18.24 31.81 -3.06
N ASP A 13 -17.01 31.77 -3.54
CA ASP A 13 -16.64 31.04 -4.76
C ASP A 13 -16.81 29.55 -4.49
N SER A 14 -18.07 29.13 -4.54
CA SER A 14 -18.47 27.74 -4.65
C SER A 14 -18.00 27.27 -6.02
N GLY A 15 -16.86 26.58 -6.05
CA GLY A 15 -16.35 25.76 -7.17
C GLY A 15 -17.27 24.58 -7.50
N GLY A 16 -18.57 24.85 -7.62
CA GLY A 16 -19.57 23.92 -8.09
C GLY A 16 -19.43 23.82 -9.60
N TYR A 17 -19.18 22.62 -10.09
CA TYR A 17 -19.26 22.28 -11.51
C TYR A 17 -20.52 22.93 -12.11
N ASN A 18 -20.32 23.92 -12.98
CA ASN A 18 -21.40 24.72 -13.53
C ASN A 18 -22.12 23.91 -14.62
N TRP A 19 -23.00 23.02 -14.18
CA TRP A 19 -23.85 22.15 -15.00
C TRP A 19 -24.64 22.93 -16.07
N ASN A 20 -24.97 24.20 -15.80
CA ASN A 20 -25.69 25.04 -16.75
C ASN A 20 -24.84 25.38 -17.98
N ASN A 21 -23.55 25.67 -17.77
CA ASN A 21 -22.61 25.93 -18.86
C ASN A 21 -22.38 24.69 -19.72
N PHE A 22 -22.21 23.51 -19.10
CA PHE A 22 -22.07 22.26 -19.84
C PHE A 22 -23.32 21.94 -20.67
N ARG A 23 -24.51 22.10 -20.09
CA ARG A 23 -25.77 21.88 -20.81
C ARG A 23 -25.93 22.86 -21.97
N GLN A 24 -25.61 24.14 -21.78
CA GLN A 24 -25.64 25.13 -22.86
C GLN A 24 -24.63 24.80 -23.97
N GLN A 25 -23.43 24.35 -23.62
CA GLN A 25 -22.44 23.90 -24.61
C GLN A 25 -22.91 22.66 -25.36
N ALA A 26 -23.49 21.66 -24.67
CA ALA A 26 -24.02 20.46 -25.30
C ALA A 26 -25.17 20.78 -26.27
N LEU A 27 -26.06 21.70 -25.90
CA LEU A 27 -27.15 22.16 -26.77
C LEU A 27 -26.62 22.96 -27.97
N ALA A 28 -25.68 23.88 -27.74
CA ALA A 28 -25.07 24.65 -28.83
C ALA A 28 -24.30 23.74 -29.81
N ALA A 29 -23.61 22.72 -29.30
CA ALA A 29 -22.95 21.70 -30.11
C ALA A 29 -23.97 20.90 -30.92
N ALA A 30 -25.06 20.42 -30.29
CA ALA A 30 -26.12 19.71 -30.97
C ALA A 30 -26.77 20.56 -32.09
N ASP A 31 -27.08 21.83 -31.82
CA ASP A 31 -27.60 22.77 -32.81
C ASP A 31 -26.63 23.00 -33.97
N SER A 32 -25.33 23.13 -33.66
CA SER A 32 -24.30 23.30 -34.69
C SER A 32 -24.18 22.06 -35.59
N MET A 33 -24.28 20.86 -35.00
CA MET A 33 -24.23 19.60 -35.72
C MET A 33 -25.47 19.39 -36.58
N ASP A 34 -26.65 19.75 -36.06
CA ASP A 34 -27.89 19.64 -36.83
C ASP A 34 -27.88 20.60 -38.03
N LYS A 35 -27.40 21.84 -37.84
CA LYS A 35 -27.22 22.78 -38.95
C LYS A 35 -26.20 22.31 -39.98
N GLN A 36 -25.07 21.74 -39.56
CA GLN A 36 -24.01 21.31 -40.48
C GLN A 36 -24.32 19.99 -41.20
N TYR A 37 -24.99 19.05 -40.52
CA TYR A 37 -25.15 17.69 -41.04
C TYR A 37 -26.62 17.28 -41.16
N GLY A 38 -27.46 17.59 -40.15
CA GLY A 38 -28.86 17.15 -40.11
C GLY A 38 -29.72 17.78 -41.20
N ILE A 39 -29.78 19.11 -41.24
CA ILE A 39 -30.57 19.88 -42.22
C ILE A 39 -30.16 19.57 -43.67
N PRO A 40 -28.87 19.66 -44.08
CA PRO A 40 -28.50 19.39 -45.47
C PRO A 40 -28.75 17.94 -45.87
N THR A 41 -28.53 16.98 -44.97
CA THR A 41 -28.81 15.56 -45.24
C THR A 41 -30.31 15.34 -45.46
N ARG A 42 -31.16 15.91 -44.59
CA ARG A 42 -32.61 15.80 -44.71
C ARG A 42 -33.12 16.41 -46.02
N ASN A 43 -32.63 17.60 -46.38
CA ASN A 43 -32.99 18.24 -47.64
C ASN A 43 -32.56 17.40 -48.85
N LYS A 44 -31.38 16.79 -48.80
CA LYS A 44 -30.88 15.91 -49.88
C LYS A 44 -31.70 14.62 -49.99
N ILE A 45 -32.09 14.02 -48.86
CA ILE A 45 -32.96 12.83 -48.86
C ILE A 45 -34.34 13.16 -49.46
N ILE A 46 -34.92 14.32 -49.10
CA ILE A 46 -36.21 14.76 -49.66
C ILE A 46 -36.08 15.02 -51.17
N SER A 47 -35.01 15.70 -51.60
CA SER A 47 -34.78 15.98 -53.03
C SER A 47 -34.63 14.69 -53.83
N VAL A 48 -33.79 13.75 -53.37
CA VAL A 48 -33.58 12.46 -54.06
C VAL A 48 -34.83 11.58 -53.99
N GLY A 49 -35.55 11.60 -52.87
CA GLY A 49 -36.80 10.89 -52.67
C GLY A 49 -37.92 11.34 -53.61
N SER A 50 -37.94 12.61 -54.00
CA SER A 50 -38.90 13.12 -54.98
C SER A 50 -38.67 12.57 -56.40
N VAL A 51 -37.41 12.24 -56.74
CA VAL A 51 -37.03 11.70 -58.05
C VAL A 51 -37.12 10.18 -58.08
N TYR A 52 -36.68 9.51 -56.99
CA TYR A 52 -36.64 8.05 -56.87
C TYR A 52 -37.28 7.57 -55.55
N PRO A 53 -38.61 7.61 -55.43
CA PRO A 53 -39.31 7.39 -54.16
C PRO A 53 -39.15 5.97 -53.61
N PHE A 54 -39.20 4.96 -54.48
CA PHE A 54 -39.05 3.55 -54.09
C PHE A 54 -37.66 3.24 -53.57
N THR A 55 -36.62 3.64 -54.31
CA THR A 55 -35.22 3.40 -53.93
C THR A 55 -34.87 4.12 -52.63
N THR A 56 -35.34 5.36 -52.46
CA THR A 56 -35.09 6.15 -51.25
C THR A 56 -35.77 5.54 -50.04
N THR A 57 -37.03 5.13 -50.16
CA THR A 57 -37.77 4.47 -49.06
C THR A 57 -37.08 3.17 -48.66
N LEU A 58 -36.70 2.33 -49.64
CA LEU A 58 -35.99 1.08 -49.38
C LEU A 58 -34.65 1.32 -48.68
N ALA A 59 -33.86 2.30 -49.13
CA ALA A 59 -32.58 2.64 -48.51
C ALA A 59 -32.74 3.14 -47.07
N VAL A 60 -33.74 3.98 -46.80
CA VAL A 60 -34.03 4.49 -45.45
C VAL A 60 -34.50 3.37 -44.53
N THR A 61 -35.44 2.54 -44.98
CA THR A 61 -35.94 1.40 -44.18
C THR A 61 -34.83 0.38 -43.93
N PHE A 62 -34.04 0.03 -44.95
CA PHE A 62 -32.92 -0.88 -44.79
C PHE A 62 -31.84 -0.30 -43.87
N GLY A 63 -31.52 0.99 -44.00
CA GLY A 63 -30.58 1.68 -43.12
C GLY A 63 -31.06 1.70 -41.66
N ALA A 64 -32.34 1.97 -41.43
CA ALA A 64 -32.93 1.93 -40.09
C ALA A 64 -32.93 0.51 -39.49
N LEU A 65 -33.25 -0.51 -40.30
CA LEU A 65 -33.20 -1.92 -39.87
C LEU A 65 -31.76 -2.40 -39.64
N ALA A 66 -30.78 -1.92 -40.41
CA ALA A 66 -29.37 -2.25 -40.27
C ALA A 66 -28.70 -1.50 -39.11
N PHE A 67 -29.25 -0.37 -38.68
CA PHE A 67 -28.72 0.40 -37.55
C PHE A 67 -28.74 -0.43 -36.25
N PHE A 68 -29.83 -1.16 -36.00
CA PHE A 68 -29.97 -1.98 -34.80
C PHE A 68 -28.89 -3.07 -34.68
N PRO A 69 -28.66 -3.97 -35.67
CA PRO A 69 -27.62 -4.99 -35.58
C PRO A 69 -26.21 -4.41 -35.53
N VAL A 70 -25.95 -3.26 -36.18
CA VAL A 70 -24.65 -2.58 -36.09
C VAL A 70 -24.42 -2.05 -34.67
N LEU A 71 -25.42 -1.40 -34.08
CA LEU A 71 -25.34 -0.87 -32.72
C LEU A 71 -25.17 -1.99 -31.68
N THR A 72 -25.92 -3.08 -31.80
CA THR A 72 -25.78 -4.24 -30.88
C THR A 72 -24.43 -4.91 -31.03
N PHE A 73 -23.92 -5.07 -32.25
CA PHE A 73 -22.57 -5.57 -32.49
C PHE A 73 -21.50 -4.69 -31.85
N LEU A 74 -21.62 -3.37 -31.97
CA LEU A 74 -20.68 -2.41 -31.40
C LEU A 74 -20.70 -2.46 -29.86
N ILE A 75 -21.89 -2.46 -29.24
CA ILE A 75 -22.03 -2.58 -27.79
C ILE A 75 -21.45 -3.92 -27.31
N PHE A 76 -21.78 -5.02 -27.97
CA PHE A 76 -21.26 -6.34 -27.61
C PHE A 76 -19.74 -6.39 -27.74
N SER A 77 -19.17 -5.83 -28.80
CA SER A 77 -17.72 -5.78 -29.00
C SER A 77 -17.01 -5.00 -27.89
N PHE A 78 -17.52 -3.81 -27.53
CA PHE A 78 -16.96 -3.04 -26.41
C PHE A 78 -17.11 -3.77 -25.08
N PHE A 79 -18.26 -4.40 -24.85
CA PHE A 79 -18.51 -5.17 -23.63
C PHE A 79 -17.57 -6.39 -23.52
N THR A 80 -17.39 -7.13 -24.60
CA THR A 80 -16.45 -8.25 -24.67
C THR A 80 -15.02 -7.79 -24.42
N LEU A 81 -14.56 -6.71 -25.07
CA LEU A 81 -13.25 -6.13 -24.83
C LEU A 81 -13.07 -5.75 -23.36
N PHE A 82 -14.06 -5.08 -22.77
CA PHE A 82 -14.02 -4.66 -21.38
C PHE A 82 -13.92 -5.85 -20.41
N ILE A 83 -14.67 -6.93 -20.65
CA ILE A 83 -14.57 -8.17 -19.86
C ILE A 83 -13.16 -8.76 -19.99
N PHE A 84 -12.60 -8.83 -21.19
CA PHE A 84 -11.25 -9.36 -21.40
C PHE A 84 -10.20 -8.53 -20.67
N LEU A 85 -10.31 -7.19 -20.68
CA LEU A 85 -9.40 -6.32 -19.95
C LEU A 85 -9.50 -6.53 -18.43
N LEU A 86 -10.73 -6.56 -17.88
CA LEU A 86 -10.92 -6.78 -16.45
C LEU A 86 -10.46 -8.17 -16.01
N SER A 87 -10.75 -9.19 -16.80
CA SER A 87 -10.32 -10.56 -16.54
C SER A 87 -8.79 -10.65 -16.60
N GLY A 88 -8.16 -10.12 -17.64
CA GLY A 88 -6.70 -10.10 -17.77
C GLY A 88 -6.03 -9.35 -16.62
N LEU A 89 -6.56 -8.19 -16.23
CA LEU A 89 -6.07 -7.42 -15.09
C LEU A 89 -6.19 -8.22 -13.78
N THR A 90 -7.32 -8.87 -13.55
CA THR A 90 -7.55 -9.70 -12.35
C THR A 90 -6.58 -10.87 -12.31
N THR A 91 -6.41 -11.60 -13.42
CA THR A 91 -5.46 -12.71 -13.52
C THR A 91 -4.03 -12.25 -13.32
N ALA A 92 -3.64 -11.11 -13.91
CA ALA A 92 -2.31 -10.54 -13.74
C ALA A 92 -2.03 -10.16 -12.28
N LEU A 93 -3.00 -9.53 -11.59
CA LEU A 93 -2.87 -9.17 -10.17
C LEU A 93 -2.76 -10.41 -9.28
N ILE A 94 -3.55 -11.44 -9.53
CA ILE A 94 -3.48 -12.71 -8.78
C ILE A 94 -2.10 -13.36 -8.96
N LEU A 95 -1.63 -13.49 -10.20
CA LEU A 95 -0.32 -14.08 -10.49
C LEU A 95 0.82 -13.26 -9.88
N ALA A 96 0.78 -11.94 -10.00
CA ALA A 96 1.75 -11.05 -9.36
C ALA A 96 1.74 -11.23 -7.84
N GLY A 97 0.56 -11.30 -7.22
CA GLY A 97 0.41 -11.55 -5.79
C GLY A 97 1.03 -12.87 -5.35
N ILE A 98 0.80 -13.96 -6.09
CA ILE A 98 1.40 -15.27 -5.82
C ILE A 98 2.93 -15.19 -5.88
N VAL A 99 3.49 -14.56 -6.92
CA VAL A 99 4.94 -14.42 -7.08
C VAL A 99 5.55 -13.61 -5.93
N ILE A 100 4.93 -12.50 -5.55
CA ILE A 100 5.40 -11.64 -4.45
C ILE A 100 5.34 -12.40 -3.12
N LEU A 101 4.25 -13.11 -2.83
CA LEU A 101 4.13 -13.92 -1.61
C LEU A 101 5.18 -15.03 -1.58
N GLY A 102 5.39 -15.72 -2.70
CA GLY A 102 6.44 -16.75 -2.83
C GLY A 102 7.84 -16.19 -2.56
N ALA A 103 8.16 -15.03 -3.15
CA ALA A 103 9.42 -14.34 -2.90
C ALA A 103 9.59 -13.92 -1.44
N CYS A 104 8.53 -13.42 -0.80
CA CYS A 104 8.51 -13.09 0.63
C CYS A 104 8.82 -14.31 1.50
N VAL A 105 8.21 -15.46 1.22
CA VAL A 105 8.45 -16.71 1.96
C VAL A 105 9.91 -17.15 1.84
N ILE A 106 10.46 -17.12 0.62
CA ILE A 106 11.87 -17.46 0.37
C ILE A 106 12.79 -16.51 1.12
N LEU A 107 12.54 -15.19 1.04
CA LEU A 107 13.34 -14.17 1.73
C LEU A 107 13.31 -14.37 3.25
N LEU A 108 12.13 -14.57 3.83
CA LEU A 108 11.98 -14.82 5.28
C LEU A 108 12.68 -16.11 5.70
N SER A 109 12.64 -17.15 4.86
CA SER A 109 13.36 -18.40 5.12
C SER A 109 14.88 -18.18 5.15
N VAL A 110 15.42 -17.49 4.15
CA VAL A 110 16.86 -17.16 4.09
C VAL A 110 17.28 -16.28 5.26
N LEU A 111 16.48 -15.26 5.62
CA LEU A 111 16.75 -14.41 6.78
C LEU A 111 16.73 -15.20 8.09
N SER A 112 15.74 -16.09 8.27
CA SER A 112 15.64 -16.92 9.47
C SER A 112 16.83 -17.87 9.58
N PHE A 113 17.25 -18.45 8.45
CA PHE A 113 18.43 -19.30 8.39
C PHE A 113 19.71 -18.52 8.73
N ALA A 114 19.93 -17.37 8.09
CA ALA A 114 21.07 -16.49 8.35
C ALA A 114 21.11 -16.04 9.82
N LEU A 115 19.96 -15.70 10.40
CA LEU A 115 19.84 -15.38 11.82
C LEU A 115 20.25 -16.56 12.71
N GLY A 116 19.77 -17.77 12.39
CA GLY A 116 20.16 -18.99 13.09
C GLY A 116 21.66 -19.24 13.07
N PHE A 117 22.30 -19.10 11.90
CA PHE A 117 23.76 -19.19 11.77
C PHE A 117 24.48 -18.11 12.58
N SER A 118 24.01 -16.86 12.51
CA SER A 118 24.58 -15.75 13.26
C SER A 118 24.53 -15.99 14.77
N LEU A 119 23.37 -16.44 15.29
CA LEU A 119 23.21 -16.79 16.70
C LEU A 119 24.09 -17.97 17.10
N PHE A 120 24.15 -19.02 16.27
CA PHE A 120 25.01 -20.17 16.51
C PHE A 120 26.48 -19.77 16.62
N PHE A 121 27.00 -18.99 15.67
CA PHE A 121 28.38 -18.50 15.71
C PHE A 121 28.63 -17.55 16.87
N SER A 122 27.67 -16.68 17.21
CA SER A 122 27.78 -15.78 18.36
C SER A 122 27.88 -16.55 19.67
N ILE A 123 26.98 -17.52 19.88
CA ILE A 123 26.97 -18.37 21.09
C ILE A 123 28.22 -19.26 21.12
N SER A 124 28.60 -19.87 20.00
CA SER A 124 29.79 -20.73 19.91
C SER A 124 31.06 -19.93 20.19
N GLY A 125 31.25 -18.77 19.57
CA GLY A 125 32.38 -17.89 19.82
C GLY A 125 32.43 -17.41 21.28
N PHE A 126 31.27 -17.08 21.85
CA PHE A 126 31.15 -16.75 23.27
C PHE A 126 31.57 -17.91 24.18
N MET A 127 31.11 -19.13 23.90
CA MET A 127 31.47 -20.33 24.65
C MET A 127 32.96 -20.65 24.53
N VAL A 128 33.56 -20.51 23.33
CA VAL A 128 35.00 -20.69 23.12
C VAL A 128 35.80 -19.66 23.91
N TYR A 129 35.37 -18.39 23.92
CA TYR A 129 35.99 -17.34 24.72
C TYR A 129 35.95 -17.66 26.22
N LEU A 130 34.79 -18.08 26.75
CA LEU A 130 34.67 -18.49 28.16
C LEU A 130 35.54 -19.69 28.48
N ALA A 131 35.57 -20.71 27.62
CA ALA A 131 36.39 -21.90 27.79
C ALA A 131 37.89 -21.57 27.78
N TYR A 132 38.34 -20.72 26.84
CA TYR A 132 39.71 -20.22 26.80
C TYR A 132 40.08 -19.46 28.08
N ARG A 133 39.21 -18.56 28.54
CA ARG A 133 39.43 -17.77 29.76
C ARG A 133 39.45 -18.64 31.02
N PHE A 134 38.59 -19.65 31.07
CA PHE A 134 38.56 -20.64 32.13
C PHE A 134 39.86 -21.45 32.16
N ALA A 135 40.32 -21.94 31.01
CA ALA A 135 41.58 -22.67 30.90
C ALA A 135 42.78 -21.84 31.42
N PHE A 136 42.80 -20.54 31.12
CA PHE A 136 43.82 -19.63 31.64
C PHE A 136 43.84 -19.56 33.18
N HIS A 137 42.68 -19.42 33.83
CA HIS A 137 42.60 -19.36 35.30
C HIS A 137 42.93 -20.69 35.99
N VAL A 138 42.65 -21.82 35.32
CA VAL A 138 42.96 -23.14 35.86
C VAL A 138 44.45 -23.49 35.74
N GLN A 139 45.11 -23.06 34.66
CA GLN A 139 46.51 -23.44 34.39
C GLN A 139 47.55 -22.45 34.92
N ALA A 140 47.21 -21.17 35.08
CA ALA A 140 48.16 -20.18 35.60
C ALA A 140 48.34 -20.35 37.11
N ASN A 141 49.60 -20.37 37.59
CA ASN A 141 49.90 -20.39 39.03
C ASN A 141 49.36 -19.15 39.78
N GLU A 142 49.07 -18.06 39.05
CA GLU A 142 48.44 -16.84 39.56
C GLU A 142 46.92 -16.82 39.36
N GLY A 143 46.34 -17.81 38.68
CA GLY A 143 44.98 -17.78 38.15
C GLY A 143 43.86 -17.90 39.18
N GLY A 144 44.15 -18.01 40.47
CA GLY A 144 43.14 -18.02 41.55
C GLY A 144 42.12 -19.17 41.50
N GLY A 145 42.25 -20.10 40.53
CA GLY A 145 41.37 -21.23 40.33
C GLY A 145 39.96 -20.86 39.83
N MET A 146 39.04 -21.82 39.95
CA MET A 146 37.66 -21.69 39.45
C MET A 146 36.87 -20.54 40.11
N GLY A 147 37.14 -20.24 41.38
CA GLY A 147 36.46 -19.16 42.12
C GLY A 147 36.78 -17.78 41.55
N ALA A 148 38.06 -17.50 41.28
CA ALA A 148 38.49 -16.23 40.69
C ALA A 148 37.93 -16.03 39.27
N TRP A 149 37.80 -17.10 38.48
CA TRP A 149 37.16 -17.05 37.17
C TRP A 149 35.66 -16.68 37.27
N VAL A 150 34.92 -17.27 38.22
CA VAL A 150 33.49 -16.95 38.43
C VAL A 150 33.33 -15.49 38.84
N GLU A 151 34.15 -15.03 39.77
CA GLU A 151 34.14 -13.64 40.23
C GLU A 151 34.44 -12.66 39.08
N GLU A 152 35.51 -12.91 38.29
CA GLU A 152 35.83 -12.10 37.12
C GLU A 152 34.67 -12.09 36.10
N THR A 153 34.06 -13.24 35.85
CA THR A 153 32.96 -13.39 34.90
C THR A 153 31.72 -12.63 35.34
N LEU A 154 31.33 -12.75 36.61
CA LEU A 154 30.19 -12.02 37.19
C LEU A 154 30.41 -10.51 37.18
N LEU A 155 31.62 -10.05 37.52
CA LEU A 155 32.01 -8.64 37.48
C LEU A 155 31.97 -8.08 36.06
N ARG A 156 32.50 -8.81 35.06
CA ARG A 156 32.54 -8.38 33.66
C ARG A 156 31.15 -8.28 33.02
N PHE A 157 30.25 -9.21 33.35
CA PHE A 157 28.88 -9.18 32.83
C PHE A 157 27.94 -8.29 33.65
N LYS A 158 28.43 -7.63 34.71
CA LYS A 158 27.61 -6.83 35.64
C LYS A 158 26.39 -7.61 36.15
N LEU A 159 26.52 -8.93 36.30
CA LEU A 159 25.46 -9.80 36.81
C LEU A 159 25.28 -9.64 38.33
N VAL A 160 26.28 -9.06 38.99
CA VAL A 160 26.28 -8.75 40.41
C VAL A 160 26.59 -7.26 40.55
N ASP A 161 25.68 -6.51 41.18
CA ASP A 161 25.98 -5.14 41.57
C ASP A 161 26.90 -5.19 42.79
N ILE A 162 28.15 -4.78 42.58
CA ILE A 162 29.20 -4.78 43.61
C ILE A 162 28.77 -3.91 44.80
N ASN A 163 27.92 -2.91 44.57
CA ASN A 163 27.40 -2.05 45.63
C ASN A 163 26.42 -2.82 46.52
N GLU A 164 25.54 -3.63 45.94
CA GLU A 164 24.58 -4.45 46.68
C GLU A 164 25.29 -5.50 47.55
N VAL A 165 26.30 -6.19 46.99
CA VAL A 165 27.08 -7.18 47.76
C VAL A 165 27.89 -6.50 48.87
N ARG A 166 28.47 -5.33 48.60
CA ARG A 166 29.20 -4.55 49.60
C ARG A 166 28.29 -4.07 50.73
N GLU A 167 27.09 -3.58 50.42
CA GLU A 167 26.11 -3.16 51.43
C GLU A 167 25.62 -4.34 52.29
N THR A 168 25.38 -5.49 51.67
CA THR A 168 24.93 -6.71 52.38
C THR A 168 26.02 -7.27 53.30
N LEU A 169 27.29 -7.21 52.87
CA LEU A 169 28.42 -7.57 53.73
C LEU A 169 28.63 -6.56 54.86
N ALA A 170 28.45 -5.27 54.59
CA ALA A 170 28.54 -4.20 55.60
C ALA A 170 27.39 -4.26 56.63
N SER A 171 26.22 -4.80 56.26
CA SER A 171 25.07 -4.99 57.17
C SER A 171 25.20 -6.22 58.08
N ASN A 172 26.35 -6.92 58.06
CA ASN A 172 26.60 -8.13 58.85
C ASN A 172 25.58 -9.25 58.55
N GLY A 173 25.12 -9.34 57.30
CA GLY A 173 24.17 -10.37 56.84
C GLY A 173 22.70 -10.07 57.12
N LYS A 174 22.34 -8.87 57.60
CA LYS A 174 20.93 -8.46 57.70
C LYS A 174 20.43 -8.04 56.32
N ALA A 175 19.56 -8.86 55.72
CA ALA A 175 18.92 -8.55 54.45
C ALA A 175 18.06 -7.30 54.61
N LYS A 176 18.37 -6.26 53.83
CA LYS A 176 17.56 -5.04 53.79
C LYS A 176 16.57 -5.19 52.65
N TYR A 177 15.28 -5.29 52.98
CA TYR A 177 14.25 -5.37 51.95
C TYR A 177 14.13 -4.02 51.21
N PRO A 178 13.65 -4.02 49.95
CA PRO A 178 13.49 -2.79 49.18
C PRO A 178 12.51 -1.78 49.81
N ASP A 179 11.76 -2.17 50.85
CA ASP A 179 10.91 -1.28 51.65
C ASP A 179 11.65 -0.56 52.81
N GLY A 180 12.96 -0.82 52.96
CA GLY A 180 13.81 -0.19 53.98
C GLY A 180 13.66 -0.78 55.38
N LYS A 181 12.89 -1.85 55.57
CA LYS A 181 12.78 -2.52 56.87
C LYS A 181 13.92 -3.53 57.06
N VAL A 182 14.41 -3.58 58.30
CA VAL A 182 15.51 -4.44 58.73
C VAL A 182 14.95 -5.42 59.76
N GLU A 183 15.09 -6.73 59.52
CA GLU A 183 14.92 -7.76 60.57
C GLU A 183 16.14 -7.76 61.53
#